data_AF-G3SJK7-F1
#
_entry.id   AF-G3SJK7-F1
#
_cell.length_a   1.000
_cell.length_b   1.000
_cell.length_c   1.000
_cell.angle_alpha   90.00
_cell.angle_beta   90.00
_cell.angle_gamma   90.00
#
_symmetry.space_group_name_H-M   'P 1'
#
loop_
_entity.id
_entity.type
_entity.pdbx_description
1 polymer ?
#
loop_
_entity_poly.entity_id
_entity_poly.type
_entity_poly.pdbx_seq_one_letter_code
_entity_poly.pdbx_strand_id
1 'polypeptide(L)'
;ASPTSPKVFPLSLCSTQPDGDVVVACLVQGFFPQEPLSVTWSESGQGVTARNFPPSQDASGDLYTTSSQLTLPATQCPDGKSVTCHVNHYTNPSQDVTVPCRGQRAGWGVGRGHPVLP
;
A
#
# COMPACT_ATOMS: atom_id res chain seq x y z
N ALA A 1 -20.79 -10.38 -10.22
CA ALA A 1 -19.95 -10.81 -9.08
C ALA A 1 -20.71 -11.07 -7.77
N SER A 2 -20.14 -11.93 -6.92
CA SER A 2 -20.58 -12.18 -5.53
C SER A 2 -19.77 -11.33 -4.54
N PRO A 3 -20.32 -11.04 -3.34
CA PRO A 3 -19.58 -10.46 -2.22
C PRO A 3 -18.17 -11.04 -2.06
N THR A 4 -17.14 -10.21 -2.22
CA THR A 4 -15.74 -10.66 -2.18
C THR A 4 -14.92 -9.71 -1.32
N SER A 5 -14.26 -10.25 -0.30
CA SER A 5 -13.36 -9.48 0.57
C SER A 5 -12.09 -9.08 -0.19
N PRO A 6 -11.58 -7.85 0.01
CA PRO A 6 -10.38 -7.39 -0.67
C PRO A 6 -9.15 -8.20 -0.24
N LYS A 7 -8.16 -8.27 -1.11
CA LYS A 7 -6.77 -8.53 -0.72
C LYS A 7 -6.07 -7.19 -0.61
N VAL A 8 -5.37 -6.96 0.51
CA VAL A 8 -4.68 -5.70 0.77
C VAL A 8 -3.18 -5.92 0.77
N PHE A 9 -2.45 -5.13 -0.01
CA PHE A 9 -1.00 -5.24 -0.18
C PHE A 9 -0.29 -3.94 0.21
N PRO A 10 0.84 -4.00 0.94
CA PRO A 10 1.64 -2.82 1.24
C PRO A 10 2.44 -2.38 0.01
N LEU A 11 2.52 -1.08 -0.21
CA LEU A 11 3.32 -0.46 -1.26
C LEU A 11 4.22 0.61 -0.62
N SER A 12 5.53 0.36 -0.63
CA SER A 12 6.52 1.32 -0.14
C SER A 12 7.31 1.86 -1.31
N LEU A 13 7.28 3.16 -1.55
CA LEU A 13 8.11 3.77 -2.58
C LEU A 13 9.55 3.89 -2.09
N CYS A 14 10.49 3.74 -3.03
CA CYS A 14 11.89 4.04 -2.75
C CYS A 14 12.07 5.56 -2.76
N SER A 15 12.21 6.18 -1.58
CA SER A 15 12.66 7.57 -1.49
C SER A 15 14.18 7.60 -1.36
N THR A 16 14.84 8.44 -2.15
CA THR A 16 16.30 8.65 -2.12
C THR A 16 16.69 9.91 -1.35
N GLN A 17 15.73 10.68 -0.84
CA GLN A 17 15.99 11.94 -0.12
C GLN A 17 15.76 11.78 1.39
N PRO A 18 16.79 11.96 2.24
CA PRO A 18 16.68 11.87 3.69
C PRO A 18 15.75 12.92 4.31
N ASP A 19 15.66 14.11 3.71
CA ASP A 19 14.95 15.28 4.26
C ASP A 19 13.65 15.61 3.49
N GLY A 20 13.22 14.72 2.60
CA GLY A 20 12.02 14.90 1.78
C GLY A 20 10.77 14.25 2.38
N ASP A 21 9.74 14.12 1.53
CA ASP A 21 8.57 13.31 1.86
C ASP A 21 8.82 11.83 1.56
N VAL A 22 8.23 10.99 2.40
CA VAL A 22 8.04 9.57 2.17
C VAL A 22 6.64 9.38 1.60
N VAL A 23 6.53 8.50 0.61
CA VAL A 23 5.25 8.08 0.05
C VAL A 23 5.11 6.59 0.24
N VAL A 24 4.00 6.20 0.86
CA VAL A 24 3.59 4.82 1.03
C VAL A 24 2.14 4.68 0.57
N ALA A 25 1.71 3.46 0.29
CA ALA A 25 0.36 3.19 -0.16
C ALA A 25 -0.08 1.77 0.23
N CYS A 26 -1.38 1.53 0.16
CA CYS A 26 -1.95 0.21 0.14
C CYS A 26 -2.75 -0.01 -1.13
N LEU A 27 -2.54 -1.16 -1.76
CA LEU A 27 -3.37 -1.65 -2.85
C LEU A 27 -4.48 -2.52 -2.27
N VAL A 28 -5.74 -2.19 -2.58
CA VAL A 28 -6.94 -2.93 -2.19
C VAL A 28 -7.50 -3.56 -3.46
N GLN A 29 -7.32 -4.87 -3.63
CA GLN A 29 -7.55 -5.56 -4.90
C GLN A 29 -8.61 -6.65 -4.78
N GLY A 30 -9.42 -6.79 -5.83
CA GLY A 30 -10.27 -7.96 -6.04
C GLY A 30 -11.51 -7.99 -5.14
N PHE A 31 -12.13 -6.84 -4.87
CA PHE A 31 -13.29 -6.75 -3.98
C PHE A 31 -14.59 -6.45 -4.74
N PHE A 32 -15.72 -6.78 -4.15
CA PHE A 32 -17.05 -6.46 -4.67
C PHE A 32 -18.11 -6.49 -3.57
N PRO A 33 -19.16 -5.63 -3.63
CA PRO A 33 -19.33 -4.38 -4.39
C PRO A 33 -18.26 -3.32 -4.16
N GLN A 34 -18.36 -2.20 -4.88
CA GLN A 34 -17.46 -1.06 -4.72
C GLN A 34 -17.56 -0.40 -3.35
N GLU A 35 -18.77 -0.34 -2.78
CA GLU A 35 -19.07 0.39 -1.55
C GLU A 35 -20.03 -0.40 -0.64
N PRO A 36 -20.01 -0.14 0.67
CA PRO A 36 -19.12 0.80 1.37
C PRO A 36 -17.67 0.28 1.53
N LEU A 37 -16.71 1.18 1.25
CA LEU A 37 -15.28 0.97 1.46
C LEU A 37 -14.69 2.22 2.12
N SER A 38 -13.99 2.05 3.24
CA SER A 38 -13.21 3.08 3.91
C SER A 38 -11.78 2.63 4.05
N VAL A 39 -10.84 3.54 3.77
CA VAL A 39 -9.41 3.33 3.96
C VAL A 39 -8.85 4.49 4.76
N THR A 40 -8.25 4.19 5.92
CA THR A 40 -7.64 5.18 6.81
C THR A 40 -6.22 4.77 7.19
N TRP A 41 -5.47 5.68 7.81
CA TRP A 41 -4.06 5.48 8.17
C TRP A 41 -3.82 5.74 9.66
N SER A 42 -2.83 5.05 10.22
CA SER A 42 -2.41 5.22 11.62
C SER A 42 -1.73 6.56 11.91
N GLU A 43 -1.22 7.23 10.87
CA GLU A 43 -0.52 8.52 10.99
C GLU A 43 -1.39 9.65 10.42
N SER A 44 -1.39 10.79 11.12
CA SER A 44 -2.07 12.02 10.73
C SER A 44 -1.38 13.22 11.39
N GLY A 45 -1.63 14.43 10.89
CA GLY A 45 -1.08 15.65 11.48
C GLY A 45 -0.42 16.56 10.46
N GLN A 46 0.46 17.45 10.94
CA GLN A 46 1.15 18.44 10.11
C GLN A 46 2.03 17.76 9.05
N GLY A 47 1.82 18.11 7.78
CA GLY A 47 2.56 17.56 6.65
C GLY A 47 2.13 16.16 6.20
N VAL A 48 1.17 15.52 6.88
CA VAL A 48 0.67 14.19 6.51
C VAL A 48 -0.59 14.34 5.66
N THR A 49 -0.59 13.73 4.47
CA THR A 49 -1.73 13.76 3.54
C THR A 49 -2.10 12.34 3.11
N ALA A 50 -3.34 11.94 3.39
CA ALA A 50 -3.93 10.71 2.88
C ALA A 50 -4.77 10.99 1.63
N ARG A 51 -4.62 10.16 0.60
CA ARG A 51 -5.41 10.24 -0.64
C ARG A 51 -5.97 8.87 -1.00
N ASN A 52 -7.27 8.72 -0.89
CA ASN A 52 -8.01 7.55 -1.36
C ASN A 52 -8.38 7.76 -2.82
N PHE A 53 -7.96 6.85 -3.69
CA PHE A 53 -8.31 6.89 -5.11
C PHE A 53 -9.68 6.21 -5.34
N PRO A 54 -10.43 6.61 -6.37
CA PRO A 54 -11.66 5.92 -6.73
C PRO A 54 -11.35 4.49 -7.23
N PRO A 55 -12.18 3.49 -6.92
CA PRO A 55 -12.00 2.15 -7.45
C PRO A 55 -12.13 2.08 -8.98
N SER A 56 -11.31 1.22 -9.57
CA SER A 56 -11.36 0.82 -10.97
C SER A 56 -11.81 -0.63 -11.08
N GLN A 57 -12.56 -0.94 -12.12
CA GLN A 57 -13.05 -2.29 -12.37
C GLN A 57 -12.01 -3.08 -13.17
N ASP A 58 -11.89 -4.38 -12.89
CA ASP A 58 -11.04 -5.27 -13.65
C ASP A 58 -11.59 -5.53 -15.06
N ALA A 59 -10.77 -6.18 -15.90
CA ALA A 59 -11.13 -6.43 -17.30
C ALA A 59 -12.33 -7.37 -17.47
N SER A 60 -12.61 -8.22 -16.47
CA SER A 60 -13.82 -9.07 -16.46
C SER A 60 -15.08 -8.29 -16.11
N GLY A 61 -14.97 -7.09 -15.54
CA GLY A 61 -16.12 -6.33 -15.09
C GLY A 61 -16.75 -6.89 -13.81
N ASP A 62 -16.02 -7.68 -13.02
CA ASP A 62 -16.59 -8.37 -11.85
C ASP A 62 -16.04 -7.81 -10.54
N LEU A 63 -14.75 -7.50 -10.49
CA LEU A 63 -14.10 -7.06 -9.26
C LEU A 63 -13.51 -5.67 -9.38
N TYR A 64 -13.40 -5.00 -8.25
CA TYR A 64 -12.84 -3.67 -8.12
C TYR A 64 -11.43 -3.71 -7.52
N THR A 65 -10.64 -2.71 -7.88
CA THR A 65 -9.32 -2.44 -7.31
C THR A 65 -9.19 -0.95 -7.05
N THR A 66 -8.68 -0.57 -5.88
CA THR A 66 -8.33 0.80 -5.54
C THR A 66 -7.01 0.86 -4.79
N SER A 67 -6.50 2.06 -4.57
CA SER A 67 -5.36 2.32 -3.70
C SER A 67 -5.64 3.50 -2.78
N SER A 68 -5.03 3.46 -1.60
CA SER A 68 -4.86 4.64 -0.75
C SER A 68 -3.38 4.98 -0.65
N GLN A 69 -3.04 6.25 -0.77
CA GLN A 69 -1.68 6.77 -0.62
C GLN A 69 -1.60 7.60 0.65
N LEU A 70 -0.48 7.49 1.36
CA LEU A 70 -0.08 8.38 2.44
C LEU A 70 1.25 9.04 2.07
N THR A 71 1.26 10.37 2.06
CA THR A 71 2.47 11.18 1.97
C THR A 71 2.74 11.78 3.35
N LEU A 72 3.96 11.64 3.86
CA LEU A 72 4.35 12.14 5.17
C LEU A 72 5.83 12.55 5.20
N PRO A 73 6.22 13.52 6.05
CA PRO A 73 7.61 13.93 6.15
C PRO A 73 8.51 12.75 6.56
N ALA A 74 9.73 12.67 6.01
CA ALA A 74 10.66 11.58 6.34
C ALA A 74 10.96 11.47 7.84
N THR A 75 10.92 12.58 8.59
CA THR A 75 11.07 12.60 10.05
C THR A 75 9.97 11.85 10.79
N GLN A 76 8.78 11.71 10.18
CA GLN A 76 7.64 10.96 10.73
C GLN A 76 7.61 9.50 10.25
N CYS A 77 8.40 9.15 9.23
CA CYS A 77 8.52 7.80 8.67
C CYS A 77 10.00 7.39 8.46
N PRO A 78 10.82 7.34 9.54
CA PRO A 78 12.23 6.96 9.42
C PRO A 78 12.42 5.48 9.09
N ASP A 79 13.67 5.10 8.79
CA ASP A 79 14.07 3.73 8.55
C ASP A 79 13.69 2.80 9.70
N GLY A 80 13.16 1.62 9.36
CA GLY A 80 12.67 0.65 10.34
C GLY A 80 11.29 0.96 10.93
N LYS A 81 10.73 2.16 10.71
CA LYS A 81 9.34 2.45 11.04
C LYS A 81 8.41 1.92 9.96
N SER A 82 7.16 1.66 10.35
CA SER A 82 6.05 1.35 9.47
C SER A 82 4.82 2.14 9.89
N VAL A 83 3.89 2.32 8.96
CA VAL A 83 2.56 2.87 9.21
C VAL A 83 1.51 1.81 8.90
N THR A 84 0.30 1.95 9.42
CA THR A 84 -0.77 0.98 9.18
C THR A 84 -1.85 1.60 8.31
N CYS A 85 -2.27 0.87 7.28
CA CYS A 85 -3.47 1.14 6.51
C CYS A 85 -4.61 0.27 7.05
N HIS A 86 -5.70 0.90 7.45
CA HIS A 86 -6.91 0.24 7.94
C HIS A 86 -7.94 0.22 6.81
N VAL A 87 -8.30 -0.98 6.36
CA VAL A 87 -9.25 -1.20 5.27
C VAL A 87 -10.53 -1.79 5.83
N ASN A 88 -11.62 -1.04 5.73
CA ASN A 88 -12.94 -1.49 6.09
C ASN A 88 -13.82 -1.56 4.85
N HIS A 89 -14.05 -2.78 4.37
CA HIS A 89 -15.03 -3.07 3.32
C HIS A 89 -16.28 -3.64 3.97
N TYR A 90 -17.45 -3.48 3.35
CA TYR A 90 -18.71 -3.98 3.92
C TYR A 90 -18.69 -5.51 4.15
N THR A 91 -17.83 -6.25 3.44
CA THR A 91 -17.51 -7.64 3.76
C THR A 91 -16.58 -7.71 4.97
N ASN A 92 -16.94 -8.48 5.98
CA ASN A 92 -16.06 -8.74 7.11
C ASN A 92 -15.02 -9.84 6.79
N PRO A 93 -13.85 -9.85 7.46
CA PRO A 93 -13.39 -8.87 8.45
C PRO A 93 -12.66 -7.67 7.82
N SER A 94 -12.57 -6.57 8.58
CA SER A 94 -11.67 -5.45 8.30
C SER A 94 -10.20 -5.90 8.34
N GLN A 95 -9.33 -5.22 7.60
CA GLN A 95 -7.93 -5.60 7.42
C GLN A 95 -6.99 -4.44 7.76
N ASP A 96 -6.03 -4.71 8.62
CA ASP A 96 -4.94 -3.80 8.96
C ASP A 96 -3.67 -4.29 8.29
N VAL A 97 -3.07 -3.46 7.44
CA VAL A 97 -1.83 -3.79 6.73
C VAL A 97 -0.72 -2.83 7.12
N THR A 98 0.36 -3.40 7.65
CA THR A 98 1.60 -2.67 7.96
C THR A 98 2.37 -2.37 6.67
N VAL A 99 2.64 -1.09 6.43
CA VAL A 99 3.38 -0.59 5.27
C VAL A 99 4.71 -0.01 5.74
N PRO A 100 5.86 -0.61 5.35
CA PRO A 100 7.17 -0.09 5.70
C PRO A 100 7.41 1.31 5.14
N CYS A 101 8.04 2.19 5.90
CA CYS A 101 8.37 3.55 5.46
C CYS A 101 9.37 3.59 4.29
N ARG A 102 10.25 2.59 4.18
CA ARG A 102 11.11 2.41 3.01
C ARG A 102 10.87 1.07 2.35
N GLY A 103 10.76 1.09 1.03
CA GLY A 103 10.77 -0.12 0.24
C GLY A 103 12.09 -0.85 0.47
N GLN A 104 12.02 -2.10 0.93
CA GLN A 104 13.17 -2.97 0.84
C GLN A 104 13.47 -3.13 -0.65
N ARG A 105 14.69 -2.78 -1.09
CA ARG A 105 15.18 -3.32 -2.37
C ARG A 105 15.07 -4.83 -2.21
N ALA A 106 14.20 -5.47 -2.97
CA ALA A 106 14.23 -6.92 -3.10
C ALA A 106 15.68 -7.27 -3.41
N GLY A 107 16.33 -7.97 -2.49
CA GLY A 107 17.75 -8.19 -2.51
C GLY A 107 18.15 -9.05 -3.71
N TRP A 108 18.35 -8.42 -4.86
CA TRP A 108 19.33 -8.91 -5.82
C TRP A 108 20.67 -8.55 -5.20
N GLY A 109 21.13 -9.44 -4.32
CA GLY A 109 22.47 -9.36 -3.78
C GLY A 109 23.43 -9.20 -4.95
N VAL A 110 24.30 -8.20 -4.87
CA VAL A 110 25.49 -8.10 -5.73
C VAL A 110 26.45 -9.20 -5.26
N GLY A 111 26.07 -10.45 -5.50
CA GLY A 111 26.94 -11.61 -5.41
C GLY A 111 27.66 -11.71 -6.74
N ARG A 112 28.99 -11.55 -6.72
CA ARG A 112 29.83 -11.96 -7.84
C ARG A 112 29.54 -13.43 -8.14
N GLY A 113 28.96 -13.71 -9.29
CA GLY A 113 28.70 -15.07 -9.75
C GLY A 113 27.89 -15.02 -11.03
N HIS A 114 28.58 -15.00 -12.17
CA HIS A 114 27.94 -15.21 -13.47
C HIS A 114 27.37 -16.63 -13.50
N PRO A 115 26.09 -16.83 -13.87
CA PRO A 115 25.57 -18.17 -14.12
C PRO A 115 26.11 -18.65 -15.47
N VAL A 116 26.96 -19.68 -15.43
CA VAL A 116 27.21 -20.53 -16.60
C VAL A 116 25.97 -21.41 -16.74
N LEU A 117 25.25 -21.24 -17.85
CA LEU A 117 24.15 -22.13 -18.23
C LEU A 117 24.72 -23.46 -18.76
N PRO A 118 24.08 -24.61 -18.47
CA PRO A 118 24.34 -25.85 -19.21
C PRO A 118 23.84 -25.77 -20.66
#